data_AF-A0A060C9W1-F1
#
_entry.id   AF-A0A060C9W1-F1
#
_cell.length_a   1.000
_cell.length_b   1.000
_cell.length_c   1.000
_cell.angle_alpha   90.00
_cell.angle_beta   90.00
_cell.angle_gamma   90.00
#
_symmetry.space_group_name_H-M   'P 1'
#
loop_
_entity.id
_entity.type
_entity.pdbx_description
1 polymer ?
#
loop_
_entity_poly.entity_id
_entity_poly.type
_entity_poly.pdbx_seq_one_letter_code
_entity_poly.pdbx_strand_id
1 'polypeptide(L)'
;VLYTLNKGFEAQLVVSLSSLIENTAENLNVFIIYDGINQKGYQFLKDFENKRVEITFLKAPEISKKLIPDRGAKNQFYRLYIPEIFKEYSNIDRVLYLDCDTLITKRDWKICLQLKWEVMH
;
A
#
# COMPACT_ATOMS: atom_id res chain seq x y z
N VAL A 1 -6.00 -2.08 -1.38
CA VAL A 1 -5.26 -0.88 -0.96
C VAL A 1 -3.78 -1.24 -0.93
N LEU A 2 -2.91 -0.39 -1.46
CA LEU A 2 -1.47 -0.61 -1.53
C LEU A 2 -0.74 0.44 -0.70
N TYR A 3 0.10 -0.03 0.22
CA TYR A 3 1.09 0.79 0.91
C TYR A 3 2.49 0.46 0.41
N THR A 4 3.36 1.46 0.38
CA THR A 4 4.81 1.27 0.28
C THR A 4 5.42 1.71 1.59
N LEU A 5 6.18 0.83 2.23
CA LEU A 5 6.80 1.13 3.51
C LEU A 5 8.29 1.45 3.31
N ASN A 6 8.78 2.40 4.10
CA ASN A 6 10.17 2.81 4.14
C ASN A 6 10.76 2.40 5.49
N LYS A 7 12.05 2.03 5.54
CA LYS A 7 12.72 1.73 6.80
C LYS A 7 12.64 2.93 7.75
N GLY A 8 12.10 2.73 8.95
CA GLY A 8 11.87 3.78 9.94
C GLY A 8 10.49 4.45 9.88
N PHE A 9 9.59 4.01 8.98
CA PHE A 9 8.22 4.52 8.87
C PHE A 9 7.16 3.52 9.36
N GLU A 10 7.58 2.48 10.09
CA GLU A 10 6.70 1.41 10.57
C GLU A 10 5.55 1.98 11.43
N ALA A 11 5.85 2.93 12.31
CA ALA A 11 4.85 3.53 13.19
C ALA A 11 3.79 4.33 12.40
N GLN A 12 4.21 5.06 11.37
CA GLN A 12 3.34 5.85 10.50
C GLN A 12 2.39 4.93 9.74
N LEU A 13 2.93 3.84 9.15
CA LEU A 13 2.10 2.83 8.48
C LEU A 13 1.05 2.25 9.42
N VAL A 14 1.43 1.96 10.67
CA VAL A 14 0.49 1.43 11.66
C VAL A 14 -0.65 2.42 11.92
N VAL A 15 -0.35 3.70 12.11
CA VAL A 15 -1.37 4.73 12.30
C VAL A 15 -2.26 4.87 11.06
N SER A 16 -1.67 4.90 9.87
CA SER A 16 -2.41 4.96 8.60
C SER A 16 -3.32 3.76 8.43
N LEU A 17 -2.81 2.54 8.63
CA LEU A 17 -3.55 1.29 8.50
C LEU A 17 -4.69 1.22 9.53
N SER A 18 -4.44 1.55 10.80
CA SER A 18 -5.47 1.63 11.83
C SER A 18 -6.57 2.61 11.43
N SER A 19 -6.20 3.81 10.98
CA SER A 19 -7.18 4.82 10.57
C SER A 19 -8.02 4.35 9.37
N LEU A 20 -7.41 3.64 8.41
CA LEU A 20 -8.15 3.04 7.29
C LEU A 20 -9.14 2.00 7.79
N ILE A 21 -8.70 1.05 8.62
CA ILE A 21 -9.51 -0.04 9.14
C ILE A 21 -10.68 0.51 9.97
N GLU A 22 -10.44 1.46 10.88
CA GLU A 22 -11.46 2.02 11.76
C GLU A 22 -12.51 2.87 11.03
N ASN A 23 -12.12 3.50 9.91
CA ASN A 23 -12.98 4.44 9.19
C ASN A 23 -13.64 3.84 7.94
N THR A 24 -13.47 2.54 7.67
CA THR A 24 -14.17 1.82 6.61
C THR A 24 -14.89 0.57 7.13
N ALA A 25 -16.08 0.32 6.60
CA ALA A 25 -16.84 -0.90 6.87
C ALA A 25 -16.60 -1.99 5.82
N GLU A 26 -15.85 -1.70 4.75
CA GLU A 26 -15.62 -2.62 3.63
C GLU A 26 -14.59 -3.70 3.97
N ASN A 27 -14.64 -4.82 3.24
CA ASN A 27 -13.56 -5.79 3.20
C ASN A 27 -12.32 -5.16 2.54
N LEU A 28 -11.16 -5.33 3.16
CA LEU A 28 -9.90 -4.74 2.74
C LEU A 28 -8.89 -5.82 2.37
N ASN A 29 -8.48 -5.80 1.10
CA ASN A 29 -7.26 -6.46 0.65
C ASN A 29 -6.12 -5.43 0.70
N VAL A 30 -5.26 -5.53 1.71
CA VAL A 30 -4.15 -4.62 1.94
C VAL A 30 -2.87 -5.26 1.43
N PHE A 31 -2.19 -4.57 0.53
CA PHE A 31 -0.90 -4.96 0.00
C PHE A 31 0.16 -4.04 0.58
N ILE A 32 1.27 -4.59 1.06
CA ILE A 32 2.37 -3.81 1.62
C ILE A 32 3.64 -4.20 0.88
N ILE A 33 4.18 -3.26 0.09
CA ILE A 33 5.50 -3.42 -0.52
C ILE A 33 6.54 -3.01 0.51
N TYR A 34 7.45 -3.92 0.84
CA TYR A 34 8.52 -3.60 1.77
C TYR A 34 9.84 -4.27 1.44
N ASP A 35 10.93 -3.56 1.76
CA ASP A 35 12.31 -4.02 1.68
C ASP A 35 12.91 -4.08 3.09
N GLY A 36 12.90 -5.28 3.69
CA GLY A 36 13.61 -5.56 4.95
C GLY A 36 12.79 -5.52 6.25
N ILE A 37 11.59 -6.11 6.28
CA ILE A 37 10.79 -6.20 7.52
C ILE A 37 11.48 -7.18 8.46
N ASN A 38 11.74 -6.74 9.69
CA ASN A 38 12.15 -7.69 10.71
C ASN A 38 10.91 -8.51 11.13
N GLN A 39 11.14 -9.72 11.64
CA GLN A 39 10.07 -10.66 11.99
C GLN A 39 9.02 -10.05 12.95
N LYS A 40 9.44 -9.12 13.84
CA LYS A 40 8.53 -8.44 14.76
C LYS A 40 7.55 -7.51 14.03
N GLY A 41 8.03 -6.72 13.06
CA GLY A 41 7.19 -5.85 12.25
C GLY A 41 6.22 -6.63 11.36
N TYR A 42 6.67 -7.77 10.82
CA TYR A 42 5.80 -8.69 10.08
C TYR A 42 4.64 -9.16 10.94
N GLN A 43 4.95 -9.71 12.12
CA GLN A 43 3.93 -10.26 13.01
C GLN A 43 2.96 -9.18 13.49
N PHE A 44 3.49 -8.02 13.88
CA PHE A 44 2.66 -6.91 14.34
C PHE A 44 1.66 -6.44 13.28
N LEU A 45 2.09 -6.32 12.02
CA LEU A 45 1.20 -5.96 10.92
C LEU A 45 0.20 -7.09 10.62
N LYS A 46 0.62 -8.35 10.73
CA LYS A 46 -0.27 -9.51 10.59
C LYS A 46 -1.36 -9.57 11.66
N ASP A 47 -1.12 -9.06 12.86
CA ASP A 47 -2.12 -9.03 13.94
C ASP A 47 -3.33 -8.13 13.61
N PHE A 48 -3.25 -7.27 12.57
CA PHE A 48 -4.39 -6.52 12.05
C PHE A 48 -5.33 -7.36 11.17
N GLU A 49 -4.89 -8.54 10.70
CA GLU A 49 -5.73 -9.42 9.91
C GLU A 49 -6.93 -9.90 10.72
N ASN A 50 -8.09 -9.90 10.08
CA ASN A 50 -9.32 -10.40 10.65
C ASN A 50 -10.28 -10.78 9.52
N LYS A 51 -11.52 -11.15 9.84
CA LYS A 51 -12.52 -11.58 8.84
C LYS A 51 -12.77 -10.57 7.72
N ARG A 52 -12.47 -9.29 7.94
CA ARG A 52 -12.65 -8.18 6.99
C ARG A 52 -11.34 -7.71 6.37
N VAL A 53 -10.19 -8.02 6.96
CA VAL A 53 -8.90 -7.44 6.56
C VAL A 53 -7.90 -8.55 6.28
N GLU A 54 -7.42 -8.60 5.04
CA GLU A 54 -6.35 -9.48 4.60
C GLU A 54 -5.12 -8.64 4.23
N ILE A 55 -3.94 -9.06 4.66
CA ILE A 55 -2.67 -8.35 4.48
C ILE A 55 -1.68 -9.24 3.72
N THR A 56 -1.35 -8.82 2.51
CA THR A 56 -0.35 -9.48 1.67
C THR A 56 0.92 -8.63 1.59
N PHE A 57 2.05 -9.23 1.92
CA PHE A 57 3.36 -8.58 1.76
C PHE A 57 3.90 -8.87 0.36
N LEU A 58 4.25 -7.81 -0.36
CA LEU A 58 4.80 -7.88 -1.70
C LEU A 58 6.29 -7.60 -1.67
N LYS A 59 7.04 -8.35 -2.48
CA LYS A 59 8.46 -8.09 -2.69
C LYS A 59 8.62 -6.73 -3.38
N ALA A 60 9.61 -5.95 -2.95
CA ALA A 60 9.99 -4.73 -3.63
C ALA A 60 10.35 -5.02 -5.11
N PRO A 61 9.83 -4.21 -6.07
CA PRO A 61 10.21 -4.36 -7.46
C PRO A 61 11.68 -3.98 -7.66
N GLU A 62 12.33 -4.63 -8.62
CA GLU A 62 13.70 -4.27 -9.02
C GLU A 62 13.69 -2.91 -9.73
N ILE A 63 14.23 -1.89 -9.07
CA ILE A 63 14.26 -0.53 -9.62
C ILE A 63 15.49 -0.37 -10.52
N SER A 64 15.26 0.18 -11.72
CA SER A 64 16.33 0.49 -12.67
C SER A 64 17.43 1.31 -12.02
N LYS A 65 18.69 0.88 -12.18
CA LYS A 65 19.88 1.59 -11.65
C LYS A 65 20.05 3.01 -12.22
N LYS A 66 19.34 3.34 -13.31
CA LYS A 66 19.34 4.67 -13.92
C LYS A 66 18.45 5.68 -13.17
N LEU A 67 17.53 5.20 -12.33
CA LEU A 67 16.68 6.04 -11.50
C LEU A 67 17.46 6.44 -10.25
N ILE A 68 17.95 7.68 -10.25
CA ILE A 68 18.66 8.27 -9.12
C ILE A 68 17.60 9.00 -8.27
N PRO A 69 17.41 8.63 -6.99
CA PRO A 69 16.53 9.37 -6.12
C PRO A 69 17.10 10.76 -5.85
N ASP A 70 16.30 11.81 -6.05
CA ASP A 70 16.71 13.19 -5.79
C ASP A 70 16.84 13.47 -4.27
N ARG A 71 15.98 12.85 -3.43
CA ARG A 71 15.89 13.14 -1.98
C ARG A 71 15.42 11.97 -1.11
N GLY A 72 15.52 10.72 -1.57
CA GLY A 72 14.80 9.61 -0.91
C GLY A 72 15.37 8.21 -1.11
N ALA A 73 14.76 7.26 -0.42
CA ALA A 73 15.02 5.84 -0.62
C ALA A 73 14.37 5.36 -1.94
N LYS A 74 14.86 4.23 -2.49
CA LYS A 74 14.40 3.68 -3.79
C LYS A 74 12.90 3.39 -3.84
N ASN A 75 12.27 3.22 -2.68
CA ASN A 75 10.85 3.02 -2.48
C ASN A 75 9.95 4.12 -3.05
N GLN A 76 10.43 5.36 -3.19
CA GLN A 76 9.67 6.42 -3.84
C GLN A 76 9.31 6.11 -5.30
N PHE A 77 10.06 5.20 -5.93
CA PHE A 77 9.82 4.76 -7.30
C PHE A 77 8.85 3.57 -7.38
N TYR A 78 8.51 2.90 -6.27
CA TYR A 78 7.63 1.72 -6.28
C TYR A 78 6.26 2.04 -6.88
N ARG A 79 5.75 3.27 -6.67
CA ARG A 79 4.52 3.76 -7.29
C ARG A 79 4.52 3.74 -8.82
N LEU A 80 5.67 3.89 -9.47
CA LEU A 80 5.79 3.80 -10.93
C LEU A 80 5.65 2.35 -11.44
N TYR A 81 5.92 1.38 -10.57
CA TYR A 81 5.91 -0.05 -10.90
C TYR A 81 4.61 -0.74 -10.46
N ILE A 82 3.60 -0.01 -9.97
CA ILE A 82 2.31 -0.60 -9.55
C ILE A 82 1.68 -1.49 -10.63
N PRO A 83 1.58 -1.07 -11.91
CA PRO A 83 1.02 -1.94 -12.95
C PRO A 83 1.80 -3.26 -13.09
N GLU A 84 3.12 -3.20 -12.95
CA GLU A 84 3.97 -4.38 -13.09
C GLU A 84 3.90 -5.31 -11.87
N ILE A 85 3.73 -4.75 -10.68
CA ILE A 85 3.53 -5.50 -9.43
C ILE A 85 2.20 -6.26 -9.47
N PHE A 86 1.16 -5.64 -10.02
CA PHE A 86 -0.18 -6.23 -10.08
C PHE A 86 -0.49 -7.01 -11.36
N LYS A 87 0.43 -7.08 -12.33
CA LYS A 87 0.23 -7.80 -13.60
C LYS A 87 -0.11 -9.29 -13.42
N GLU A 88 0.37 -9.90 -12.33
CA GLU A 88 0.15 -11.31 -12.02
C GLU A 88 -1.18 -11.55 -11.28
N TYR A 89 -1.88 -10.49 -10.84
CA TYR A 89 -3.14 -10.56 -10.12
C TYR A 89 -4.31 -10.34 -11.08
N SER A 90 -4.78 -11.42 -11.70
CA SER A 90 -5.85 -11.39 -12.71
C SER A 90 -7.22 -10.96 -12.17
N ASN A 91 -7.40 -10.92 -10.84
CA ASN A 91 -8.65 -10.58 -10.16
C ASN A 91 -8.65 -9.15 -9.55
N ILE A 92 -7.69 -8.30 -9.92
CA ILE A 92 -7.56 -6.94 -9.39
C ILE A 92 -7.79 -5.91 -10.49
N ASP A 93 -8.97 -5.30 -10.50
CA ASP A 93 -9.33 -4.27 -11.48
C ASP A 93 -8.81 -2.88 -11.10
N ARG A 94 -8.68 -2.60 -9.79
CA ARG A 94 -8.32 -1.27 -9.27
C ARG A 94 -7.50 -1.39 -7.99
N VAL A 95 -6.50 -0.53 -7.87
CA VAL A 95 -5.64 -0.41 -6.68
C VAL A 95 -5.64 1.04 -6.21
N LEU A 96 -5.98 1.24 -4.94
CA LEU A 96 -5.79 2.52 -4.24
C LEU A 96 -4.41 2.51 -3.57
N TYR A 97 -3.49 3.31 -4.07
CA TYR A 97 -2.20 3.57 -3.43
C TYR A 97 -2.34 4.62 -2.34
N LEU A 98 -1.71 4.37 -1.18
CA LEU A 98 -1.64 5.31 -0.06
C LEU A 98 -0.18 5.41 0.43
N ASP A 99 0.26 6.64 0.68
CA ASP A 99 1.53 6.87 1.37
C ASP A 99 1.38 6.49 2.85
N CYS A 100 2.46 6.00 3.47
CA CYS A 100 2.43 5.49 4.85
C CYS A 100 2.18 6.56 5.93
N ASP A 101 2.26 7.84 5.58
CA ASP A 101 1.97 8.99 6.43
C ASP A 101 0.58 9.61 6.16
N THR A 102 -0.30 8.86 5.48
CA THR A 102 -1.69 9.28 5.24
C THR A 102 -2.56 9.00 6.46
N LEU A 103 -3.47 9.93 6.80
CA LEU A 103 -4.52 9.69 7.80
C LEU A 103 -5.88 9.60 7.09
N ILE A 104 -6.59 8.48 7.26
CA ILE A 104 -7.89 8.25 6.62
C ILE A 104 -8.99 8.70 7.57
N THR A 105 -9.86 9.61 7.10
CA THR A 105 -11.03 10.08 7.84
C THR A 105 -12.34 9.62 7.19
N LYS A 106 -13.44 9.54 7.97
CA LYS A 106 -14.75 9.04 7.50
C LYS A 106 -15.32 9.77 6.28
N ARG A 107 -14.90 11.01 5.99
CA ARG A 107 -15.46 11.82 4.89
C ARG A 107 -14.80 11.55 3.54
N ASP A 108 -13.57 11.00 3.51
CA ASP A 108 -12.72 11.05 2.31
C ASP A 108 -12.65 9.74 1.51
N TRP A 109 -12.85 8.58 2.15
CA TRP A 109 -12.45 7.30 1.54
C TRP A 109 -13.29 6.87 0.31
N LYS A 110 -14.59 7.22 0.27
CA LYS A 110 -15.46 6.87 -0.86
C LYS A 110 -15.15 7.67 -2.13
N ILE A 111 -14.65 8.90 -1.98
CA ILE A 111 -14.32 9.79 -3.10
C ILE A 111 -13.12 9.23 -3.87
N CYS A 112 -12.12 8.69 -3.18
CA CYS A 112 -10.93 8.12 -3.80
C CYS A 112 -11.20 6.87 -4.68
N LEU A 113 -12.28 6.12 -4.41
CA LEU A 113 -12.68 4.96 -5.24
C LEU A 113 -13.61 5.31 -6.40
N GLN A 114 -14.10 6.55 -6.45
CA GLN A 114 -15.05 7.04 -7.45
C GLN A 114 -14.35 7.62 -8.69
N LEU A 115 -13.04 7.82 -8.62
CA LEU A 115 -12.20 8.12 -9.77
C LEU A 115 -12.02 6.84 -10.60
N LYS A 116 -12.98 6.61 -11.51
CA LYS A 116 -12.83 5.63 -12.59
C LYS A 116 -11.61 6.01 -13.42
N TRP A 117 -10.75 5.05 -13.68
CA TRP A 117 -9.79 5.14 -14.77
C TRP A 117 -10.59 5.06 -16.08
N GLU A 118 -11.00 6.20 -16.63
CA GLU A 118 -11.36 6.29 -18.04
C GLU A 118 -10.05 6.32 -18.83
N VAL A 119 -9.43 5.16 -19.04
CA VAL A 119 -8.52 5.04 -20.18
C VAL A 119 -9.38 4.73 -21.38
N MET A 120 -9.57 5.75 -22.21
CA MET A 120 -9.98 5.62 -23.61
C MET A 120 -9.24 4.44 -24.25
N HIS A 121 -9.97 3.41 -24.68
CA HIS A 121 -9.68 2.61 -25.87
C HIS A 121 -11.01 2.37 -26.58
#